data_AF-A0A433IG99-F1
#
_entry.id   AF-A0A433IG99-F1
#
_cell.length_a   1.000
_cell.length_b   1.000
_cell.length_c   1.000
_cell.angle_alpha   90.00
_cell.angle_beta   90.00
_cell.angle_gamma   90.00
#
_symmetry.space_group_name_H-M   'P 1'
#
loop_
_entity.id
_entity.type
_entity.pdbx_description
1 polymer ?
#
loop_
_entity_poly.entity_id
_entity_poly.type
_entity_poly.pdbx_seq_one_letter_code
_entity_poly.pdbx_strand_id
1 'polypeptide(L)'
;MMTGASRDSLAASLEAVGPVLDEGGVALARELFGALDVVDEHGALRRALTDPAWTTERRHGLVDSLFGARVTPGALQVLKDLAGRRWSAERDLGDALETVAVHAAAAEA
;
A
#
# COMPACT_ATOMS: atom_id res chain seq x y z
N MET A 1 -13.13 8.56 -5.64
CA MET A 1 -12.80 9.64 -4.67
C MET A 1 -12.93 9.10 -3.27
N MET A 2 -11.82 9.11 -2.53
CA MET A 2 -11.75 8.71 -1.13
C MET A 2 -12.51 9.70 -0.25
N THR A 3 -13.18 9.21 0.79
CA THR A 3 -13.93 10.02 1.76
C THR A 3 -13.48 9.73 3.18
N GLY A 4 -13.63 10.71 4.09
CA GLY A 4 -13.39 10.58 5.53
C GLY A 4 -12.22 9.67 5.91
N ALA A 5 -12.54 8.52 6.51
CA ALA A 5 -11.58 7.56 7.06
C ALA A 5 -10.53 7.05 6.05
N SER A 6 -10.86 6.95 4.76
CA SER A 6 -9.88 6.55 3.74
C SER A 6 -8.85 7.65 3.51
N ARG A 7 -9.27 8.93 3.53
CA ARG A 7 -8.34 10.08 3.41
C ARG A 7 -7.44 10.18 4.64
N ASP A 8 -7.99 9.97 5.84
CA ASP A 8 -7.22 9.99 7.08
C ASP A 8 -6.19 8.86 7.11
N SER A 9 -6.58 7.66 6.64
CA SER A 9 -5.67 6.52 6.50
C SER A 9 -4.53 6.79 5.52
N LEU A 10 -4.82 7.37 4.35
CA LEU A 10 -3.80 7.74 3.38
C LEU A 10 -2.83 8.79 3.96
N ALA A 11 -3.35 9.84 4.59
CA ALA A 11 -2.51 10.88 5.19
C ALA A 11 -1.56 10.29 6.24
N ALA A 12 -2.09 9.45 7.12
CA ALA A 12 -1.30 8.82 8.16
C ALA A 12 -0.33 7.75 7.60
N SER A 13 -0.60 7.17 6.42
CA SER A 13 0.34 6.28 5.72
C SER A 13 1.52 7.07 5.16
N LEU A 14 1.25 8.16 4.42
CA LEU A 14 2.28 9.04 3.87
C LEU A 14 3.22 9.57 4.96
N GLU A 15 2.68 9.90 6.14
CA GLU A 15 3.50 10.28 7.30
C GLU A 15 4.37 9.13 7.80
N ALA A 16 3.79 7.94 7.99
CA ALA A 16 4.48 6.79 8.56
C ALA A 16 5.58 6.23 7.65
N VAL A 17 5.36 6.22 6.34
CA VAL A 17 6.32 5.68 5.37
C VAL A 17 7.18 6.76 4.71
N GLY A 18 6.99 8.04 5.04
CA GLY A 18 7.70 9.18 4.45
C GLY A 18 9.20 8.95 4.25
N PRO A 19 9.97 8.56 5.29
CA PRO A 19 11.40 8.30 5.14
C PRO A 19 11.74 7.22 4.10
N VAL A 20 10.90 6.18 3.98
CA VAL A 20 11.09 5.12 2.98
C VAL A 20 10.83 5.64 1.57
N LEU A 21 9.83 6.52 1.41
CA LEU A 21 9.51 7.14 0.12
C LEU A 21 10.64 8.09 -0.32
N ASP A 22 11.16 8.89 0.62
CA ASP A 22 12.23 9.86 0.38
C ASP A 22 13.54 9.19 -0.06
N GLU A 23 13.87 8.04 0.52
CA GLU A 23 15.07 7.27 0.15
C GLU A 23 14.88 6.38 -1.09
N GLY A 24 13.65 5.93 -1.34
CA GLY A 24 13.36 4.86 -2.30
C GLY A 24 13.27 5.29 -3.77
N GLY A 25 12.86 6.55 -4.04
CA GLY A 25 12.82 7.13 -5.38
C GLY A 25 12.03 6.32 -6.43
N VAL A 26 12.43 6.45 -7.69
CA VAL A 26 11.83 5.76 -8.84
C VAL A 26 11.94 4.23 -8.72
N ALA A 27 12.99 3.72 -8.08
CA ALA A 27 13.17 2.27 -7.88
C ALA A 27 12.05 1.69 -7.00
N LEU A 28 11.78 2.32 -5.85
CA LEU A 28 10.67 1.94 -4.98
C LEU A 28 9.32 2.10 -5.69
N ALA A 29 9.12 3.21 -6.39
CA ALA A 29 7.87 3.46 -7.11
C ALA A 29 7.54 2.34 -8.10
N ARG A 30 8.53 1.82 -8.84
CA ARG A 30 8.34 0.69 -9.77
C ARG A 30 7.85 -0.58 -9.07
N GLU A 31 8.40 -0.89 -7.90
CA GLU A 31 7.94 -2.05 -7.13
C GLU A 31 6.51 -1.87 -6.62
N LEU A 32 6.16 -0.67 -6.15
CA LEU A 32 4.82 -0.35 -5.66
C LEU A 32 3.78 -0.36 -6.78
N PHE A 33 4.11 0.15 -7.97
CA PHE A 33 3.24 0.03 -9.15
C PHE A 33 3.05 -1.43 -9.59
N GLY A 34 4.11 -2.24 -9.57
CA GLY A 34 3.97 -3.68 -9.85
C GLY A 34 3.08 -4.39 -8.83
N ALA A 35 3.13 -3.99 -7.55
CA ALA A 35 2.21 -4.50 -6.54
C ALA A 35 0.77 -3.99 -6.74
N LEU A 36 0.59 -2.74 -7.18
CA LEU A 36 -0.70 -2.16 -7.54
C LEU A 36 -1.36 -2.97 -8.66
N ASP A 37 -0.63 -3.31 -9.73
CA ASP A 37 -1.15 -4.12 -10.84
C ASP A 37 -1.74 -5.44 -10.32
N VAL A 38 -1.01 -6.15 -9.46
CA VAL A 38 -1.48 -7.40 -8.84
C VAL A 38 -2.73 -7.16 -8.01
N VAL A 39 -2.74 -6.10 -7.19
CA VAL A 39 -3.89 -5.76 -6.35
C VAL A 39 -5.12 -5.42 -7.20
N ASP A 40 -4.96 -4.68 -8.29
CA ASP A 40 -6.05 -4.23 -9.18
C ASP A 40 -6.61 -5.32 -10.09
N GLU A 41 -5.79 -6.29 -10.50
CA GLU A 41 -6.27 -7.45 -11.25
C GLU A 41 -7.08 -8.43 -10.36
N HIS A 42 -6.87 -8.41 -9.04
CA HIS A 42 -7.43 -9.42 -8.12
C HIS A 42 -8.44 -8.85 -7.13
N GLY A 43 -9.72 -8.81 -7.50
CA GLY A 43 -10.80 -8.31 -6.64
C GLY A 43 -10.96 -9.05 -5.30
N ALA A 44 -10.66 -10.36 -5.26
CA ALA A 44 -10.68 -11.14 -4.02
C ALA A 44 -9.54 -10.72 -3.06
N LEU A 45 -8.37 -10.35 -3.60
CA LEU A 45 -7.24 -9.85 -2.83
C LEU A 45 -7.57 -8.49 -2.21
N ARG A 46 -8.12 -7.55 -2.99
CA ARG A 46 -8.59 -6.26 -2.47
C ARG A 46 -9.56 -6.43 -1.32
N ARG A 47 -10.60 -7.25 -1.53
CA ARG A 47 -11.60 -7.53 -0.50
C ARG A 47 -10.97 -8.10 0.76
N ALA A 48 -10.04 -9.05 0.65
CA ALA A 48 -9.34 -9.62 1.79
C ALA A 48 -8.49 -8.60 2.56
N LEU A 49 -7.77 -7.72 1.86
CA LEU A 49 -6.93 -6.69 2.48
C LEU A 49 -7.74 -5.55 3.11
N THR A 50 -8.98 -5.32 2.66
CA THR A 50 -9.88 -4.29 3.23
C THR A 50 -10.96 -4.85 4.16
N ASP A 51 -11.01 -6.17 4.39
CA ASP A 51 -12.03 -6.81 5.24
C ASP A 51 -11.86 -6.38 6.72
N PRO A 52 -12.83 -5.67 7.32
CA PRO A 52 -12.74 -5.22 8.71
C PRO A 52 -12.76 -6.37 9.73
N ALA A 53 -13.15 -7.58 9.34
CA ALA A 53 -13.10 -8.76 10.20
C ALA A 53 -11.69 -9.36 10.31
N TRP A 54 -10.76 -8.99 9.43
CA TRP A 54 -9.39 -9.49 9.45
C TRP A 54 -8.51 -8.64 10.37
N THR A 55 -7.71 -9.31 11.21
CA THR A 55 -6.69 -8.61 11.99
C THR A 55 -5.60 -8.05 11.09
N THR A 56 -4.89 -7.04 11.58
CA THR A 56 -3.74 -6.45 10.88
C THR A 56 -2.65 -7.50 10.64
N GLU A 57 -2.39 -8.38 11.59
CA GLU A 57 -1.40 -9.46 11.47
C GLU A 57 -1.75 -10.43 10.34
N ARG A 58 -3.04 -10.76 10.19
CA ARG A 58 -3.51 -11.62 9.10
C ARG A 58 -3.30 -10.97 7.73
N ARG A 59 -3.60 -9.68 7.61
CA ARG A 59 -3.39 -8.90 6.37
C ARG A 59 -1.90 -8.77 6.05
N HIS A 60 -1.08 -8.49 7.05
CA HIS A 60 0.38 -8.47 6.92
C HIS A 60 0.93 -9.83 6.46
N GLY A 61 0.46 -10.94 7.03
CA GLY A 61 0.88 -12.28 6.62
C GLY A 61 0.53 -12.59 5.16
N LEU A 62 -0.63 -12.12 4.67
CA LEU A 62 -0.98 -12.22 3.26
C LEU A 62 -0.01 -11.41 2.39
N VAL A 63 0.27 -10.16 2.76
CA VAL A 63 1.25 -9.30 2.06
C VAL A 63 2.64 -9.96 2.04
N ASP A 64 3.12 -10.46 3.18
CA ASP A 64 4.40 -11.17 3.28
C ASP A 64 4.45 -12.38 2.34
N SER A 65 3.38 -13.19 2.31
CA SER A 65 3.32 -14.38 1.44
C SER A 65 3.33 -14.05 -0.07
N LEU A 66 2.74 -12.93 -0.48
CA LEU A 66 2.60 -12.56 -1.88
C LEU A 66 3.80 -11.77 -2.40
N PHE A 67 4.35 -10.88 -1.57
CA PHE A 67 5.33 -9.88 -2.01
C PHE A 67 6.69 -10.03 -1.32
N GLY A 68 6.79 -10.69 -0.18
CA GLY A 68 8.00 -10.66 0.65
C GLY A 68 9.28 -11.18 0.00
N ALA A 69 9.17 -12.10 -0.97
CA ALA A 69 10.31 -12.59 -1.76
C ALA A 69 10.45 -11.89 -3.13
N ARG A 70 9.56 -10.95 -3.46
CA ARG A 70 9.46 -10.31 -4.78
C ARG A 70 9.83 -8.83 -4.79
N VAL A 71 9.75 -8.16 -3.64
CA VAL A 71 10.01 -6.72 -3.51
C VAL A 71 11.05 -6.45 -2.42
N THR A 72 11.66 -5.27 -2.45
CA THR A 72 12.60 -4.84 -1.39
C THR A 72 11.92 -4.72 -0.02
N PRO A 73 12.71 -4.72 1.08
CA PRO A 73 12.17 -4.47 2.42
C PRO A 73 11.40 -3.15 2.55
N GLY A 74 11.83 -2.09 1.84
CA GLY A 74 11.14 -0.80 1.84
C GLY A 74 9.75 -0.88 1.19
N ALA A 75 9.66 -1.49 0.00
CA ALA A 75 8.37 -1.73 -0.66
C ALA A 75 7.45 -2.60 0.20
N LEU A 76 7.99 -3.66 0.81
CA LEU A 76 7.22 -4.53 1.70
C LEU A 76 6.69 -3.77 2.91
N GLN A 77 7.50 -2.88 3.51
CA GLN A 77 7.06 -2.03 4.62
C GLN A 77 5.89 -1.14 4.23
N VAL A 78 5.94 -0.50 3.05
CA VAL A 78 4.84 0.33 2.53
C VAL A 78 3.56 -0.48 2.33
N LEU A 79 3.67 -1.65 1.67
CA LEU A 79 2.52 -2.52 1.42
C LEU A 79 1.88 -3.01 2.73
N LYS A 80 2.68 -3.30 3.75
CA LYS A 80 2.18 -3.70 5.06
C LYS A 80 1.51 -2.54 5.79
N ASP A 81 2.10 -1.34 5.79
CA ASP A 81 1.46 -0.17 6.39
C ASP A 81 0.06 0.06 5.80
N LEU A 82 -0.04 0.11 4.47
CA LEU A 82 -1.33 0.27 3.76
C LEU A 82 -2.33 -0.85 4.08
N ALA A 83 -1.88 -2.10 4.11
CA ALA A 83 -2.71 -3.25 4.46
C ALA A 83 -3.16 -3.25 5.94
N GLY A 84 -2.41 -2.59 6.82
CA GLY A 84 -2.77 -2.43 8.23
C GLY A 84 -3.83 -1.36 8.47
N ARG A 85 -4.04 -0.44 7.51
CA ARG A 85 -4.98 0.68 7.65
C ARG A 85 -6.43 0.28 7.39
N ARG A 86 -7.35 1.23 7.63
CA ARG A 86 -8.78 1.03 7.44
C ARG A 86 -9.25 1.79 6.20
N TRP A 87 -9.82 1.05 5.25
CA TRP A 87 -10.33 1.60 4.00
C TRP A 87 -11.85 1.53 3.97
N SER A 88 -12.49 2.60 3.50
CA SER A 88 -13.96 2.70 3.43
C SER A 88 -14.53 1.93 2.23
N ALA A 89 -13.74 1.74 1.18
CA ALA A 89 -14.08 0.94 0.02
C ALA A 89 -12.89 0.09 -0.44
N GLU A 90 -13.17 -1.05 -1.08
CA GLU A 90 -12.15 -1.99 -1.59
C GLU A 90 -11.16 -1.32 -2.56
N ARG A 91 -11.64 -0.37 -3.37
CA ARG A 91 -10.80 0.39 -4.32
C ARG A 91 -9.89 1.40 -3.64
N ASP A 92 -10.25 1.89 -2.45
CA ASP A 92 -9.51 2.99 -1.81
C ASP A 92 -8.10 2.55 -1.41
N LEU A 93 -7.87 1.25 -1.16
CA LEU A 93 -6.54 0.69 -0.93
C LEU A 93 -5.65 0.79 -2.19
N GLY A 94 -6.21 0.49 -3.37
CA GLY A 94 -5.51 0.61 -4.65
C GLY A 94 -5.18 2.08 -4.96
N ASP A 95 -6.18 2.96 -4.87
CA ASP A 95 -6.00 4.41 -5.03
C ASP A 95 -4.92 4.97 -4.08
N ALA A 96 -4.87 4.47 -2.83
CA ALA A 96 -3.86 4.85 -1.85
C ALA A 96 -2.46 4.35 -2.23
N LEU A 97 -2.34 3.09 -2.67
CA LEU A 97 -1.08 2.52 -3.12
C LEU A 97 -0.52 3.26 -4.34
N GLU A 98 -1.38 3.59 -5.31
CA GLU A 98 -1.02 4.45 -6.45
C GLU A 98 -0.46 5.80 -5.97
N THR A 99 -1.18 6.46 -5.07
CA THR A 99 -0.76 7.76 -4.52
C THR A 99 0.60 7.68 -3.85
N VAL A 100 0.84 6.66 -3.01
CA VAL A 100 2.14 6.46 -2.34
C VAL A 100 3.26 6.16 -3.35
N ALA A 101 2.99 5.37 -4.40
CA ALA A 101 3.95 5.10 -5.46
C ALA A 101 4.33 6.37 -6.24
N VAL A 102 3.36 7.25 -6.54
CA VAL A 102 3.60 8.56 -7.16
C VAL A 102 4.45 9.45 -6.24
N HIS A 103 4.19 9.45 -4.93
CA HIS A 103 5.01 10.19 -3.97
C HIS A 103 6.47 9.71 -3.96
N ALA A 104 6.71 8.39 -3.96
CA ALA A 104 8.06 7.83 -4.06
C ALA A 104 8.76 8.26 -5.36
N ALA A 105 8.06 8.23 -6.50
CA ALA A 105 8.62 8.66 -7.78
C ALA A 105 8.97 10.16 -7.80
N ALA A 106 8.20 10.99 -7.09
CA ALA A 106 8.41 12.43 -7.03
C ALA A 106 9.52 12.85 -6.05
N ALA A 107 9.90 12.01 -5.09
CA ALA A 107 10.95 12.30 -4.11
C ALA A 107 12.36 12.38 -4.73
N GLU A 108 12.56 11.81 -5.92
CA GLU A 108 13.84 11.85 -6.65
C GLU A 108 14.06 13.15 -7.46
N ALA A 109 13.12 14.11 -7.42
CA ALA A 109 13.12 15.33 -8.23
C ALA A 109 13.83 16.55 -7.59
#